data_AF-A0A1V2QJJ5-F1
#
_entry.id   AF-A0A1V2QJJ5-F1
#
_cell.length_a   1.000
_cell.length_b   1.000
_cell.length_c   1.000
_cell.angle_alpha   90.00
_cell.angle_beta   90.00
_cell.angle_gamma   90.00
#
_symmetry.space_group_name_H-M   'P 1'
#
loop_
_entity.id
_entity.type
_entity.pdbx_description
1 polymer ?
#
loop_
_entity_poly.entity_id
_entity_poly.type
_entity_poly.pdbx_seq_one_letter_code
_entity_poly.pdbx_strand_id
1 'polypeptide(L)'
;MVRAFEAPATEYAPGHRGVDLAAPPGAAVLAAADAVVLHAGPVADRSVISLLHEGGLRTTYEPVEPTVRRGQVVRRGERVGTLQSGHEGCPAEACLHWGALRVSPVRAYVDPLRLVAAGPVRLLPRVDRLTLPTARSAWCAASGPRGCAAGTRGIR
;
A
#
# COMPACT_ATOMS: atom_id res chain seq x y z
N MET A 1 7.09 10.16 13.98
CA MET A 1 5.71 9.62 14.00
C MET A 1 5.21 9.69 15.42
N VAL A 2 3.98 10.13 15.63
CA VAL A 2 3.35 10.24 16.95
C VAL A 2 2.14 9.33 17.13
N ARG A 3 1.54 8.86 16.03
CA ARG A 3 0.51 7.81 16.04
C ARG A 3 0.71 6.86 14.86
N ALA A 4 0.71 5.57 15.16
CA ALA A 4 0.88 4.50 14.16
C ALA A 4 -0.44 4.16 13.47
N PHE A 5 -0.35 3.51 12.32
CA PHE A 5 -1.50 2.94 11.62
C PHE A 5 -2.14 1.82 12.44
N GLU A 6 -3.47 1.82 12.48
CA GLU A 6 -4.28 0.81 13.13
C GLU A 6 -5.38 0.39 12.15
N ALA A 7 -5.24 -0.82 11.60
CA ALA A 7 -6.19 -1.34 10.62
C ALA A 7 -7.58 -1.47 11.25
N PRO A 8 -8.63 -0.92 10.61
CA PRO A 8 -9.99 -1.14 11.10
C PRO A 8 -10.40 -2.61 10.84
N ALA A 9 -11.12 -3.21 11.80
CA ALA A 9 -11.56 -4.61 11.71
C ALA A 9 -12.51 -4.87 10.53
N THR A 10 -13.27 -3.84 10.13
CA THR A 10 -14.12 -3.81 8.93
C THR A 10 -13.94 -2.46 8.24
N GLU A 11 -14.49 -2.28 7.03
CA GLU A 11 -14.34 -1.05 6.25
C GLU A 11 -14.72 0.24 7.02
N TYR A 12 -15.74 0.14 7.87
CA TYR A 12 -16.29 1.28 8.63
C TYR A 12 -15.98 1.22 10.12
N ALA A 13 -15.35 0.16 10.62
CA ALA A 13 -14.98 0.05 12.02
C ALA A 13 -14.00 1.17 12.44
N PRO A 14 -13.93 1.48 13.74
CA PRO A 14 -12.88 2.33 14.29
C PRO A 14 -11.48 1.84 13.93
N GLY A 15 -10.54 2.76 13.91
CA GLY A 15 -9.13 2.50 13.64
C GLY A 15 -8.40 3.80 13.32
N HIS A 16 -7.14 3.68 12.93
CA HIS A 16 -6.31 4.79 12.52
C HIS A 16 -5.81 4.54 11.10
N ARG A 17 -6.51 5.10 10.11
CA ARG A 17 -6.40 4.77 8.68
C ARG A 17 -5.21 5.46 7.97
N GLY A 18 -4.22 5.87 8.75
CA GLY A 18 -3.00 6.53 8.34
C GLY A 18 -1.98 6.55 9.46
N VAL A 19 -0.96 7.40 9.34
CA VAL A 19 0.00 7.69 10.41
C VAL A 19 0.02 9.19 10.68
N ASP A 20 0.29 9.55 11.93
CA ASP A 20 0.43 10.96 12.31
C ASP A 20 1.92 11.31 12.45
N LEU A 21 2.36 12.33 11.73
CA LEU A 21 3.74 12.77 11.66
C LEU A 21 3.84 14.19 12.23
N ALA A 22 4.41 14.32 13.43
CA ALA A 22 4.65 15.65 14.02
C ALA A 22 5.63 16.46 13.17
N ALA A 23 5.26 17.72 12.92
CA ALA A 23 6.08 18.72 12.28
C ALA A 23 5.57 20.12 12.70
N PRO A 24 6.37 21.18 12.61
CA PRO A 24 5.91 22.53 12.92
C PRO A 24 4.73 22.95 12.01
N PRO A 25 3.76 23.73 12.50
CA PRO A 25 2.78 24.39 11.64
C PRO A 25 3.46 25.18 10.51
N GLY A 26 2.84 25.19 9.33
CA GLY A 26 3.41 25.82 8.12
C GLY A 26 4.49 24.99 7.43
N ALA A 27 4.88 23.84 7.97
CA ALA A 27 5.83 22.94 7.31
C ALA A 27 5.35 22.54 5.90
N ALA A 28 6.33 22.34 5.01
CA ALA A 28 6.06 21.89 3.64
C ALA A 28 5.49 20.48 3.63
N VAL A 29 4.35 20.29 2.96
CA VAL A 29 3.82 18.95 2.65
C VAL A 29 4.12 18.64 1.19
N LEU A 30 4.74 17.49 0.95
CA LEU A 30 5.21 17.07 -0.37
C LEU A 30 4.43 15.84 -0.85
N ALA A 31 4.26 15.72 -2.18
CA ALA A 31 3.69 14.53 -2.79
C ALA A 31 4.63 13.32 -2.58
N ALA A 32 4.10 12.23 -2.04
CA ALA A 32 4.88 11.02 -1.77
C ALA A 32 5.39 10.31 -3.06
N ALA A 33 4.67 10.47 -4.16
CA ALA A 33 4.98 9.93 -5.47
C ALA A 33 4.25 10.73 -6.56
N ASP A 34 4.58 10.47 -7.83
CA ASP A 34 3.85 11.03 -8.97
C ASP A 34 2.36 10.71 -8.86
N ALA A 35 1.51 11.70 -9.14
CA ALA A 35 0.07 11.57 -8.93
C ALA A 35 -0.76 12.59 -9.70
N VAL A 36 -2.07 12.33 -9.75
CA VAL A 36 -3.10 13.32 -10.09
C VAL A 36 -3.86 13.70 -8.81
N VAL A 37 -4.05 15.00 -8.59
CA VAL A 37 -4.83 15.51 -7.46
C VAL A 37 -6.32 15.17 -7.65
N LEU A 38 -6.87 14.31 -6.80
CA LEU A 38 -8.29 13.98 -6.78
C LEU A 38 -9.13 15.03 -6.06
N HIS A 39 -8.58 15.60 -4.99
CA HIS A 39 -9.22 16.59 -4.14
C HIS A 39 -8.16 17.51 -3.51
N ALA A 40 -8.50 18.79 -3.37
CA ALA A 40 -7.69 19.79 -2.67
C ALA A 40 -8.66 20.85 -2.13
N GLY A 41 -8.87 20.86 -0.82
CA GLY A 41 -9.76 21.82 -0.15
C GLY A 41 -10.49 21.23 1.06
N PRO A 42 -11.48 21.94 1.61
CA PRO A 42 -12.14 21.55 2.85
C PRO A 42 -12.94 20.24 2.73
N VAL A 43 -12.89 19.44 3.78
CA VAL A 43 -13.74 18.27 4.04
C VAL A 43 -14.15 18.35 5.51
N ALA A 44 -15.44 18.58 5.76
CA ALA A 44 -15.95 18.89 7.09
C ALA A 44 -15.18 20.06 7.74
N ASP A 45 -14.42 19.77 8.80
CA ASP A 45 -13.75 20.74 9.67
C ASP A 45 -12.27 21.01 9.30
N ARG A 46 -11.73 20.35 8.27
CA ARG A 46 -10.30 20.39 7.93
C ARG A 46 -10.04 20.48 6.44
N SER A 47 -8.88 21.00 6.06
CA SER A 47 -8.43 20.98 4.66
C SER A 47 -7.70 19.70 4.33
N VAL A 48 -8.04 19.08 3.20
CA VAL A 48 -7.56 17.77 2.78
C VAL A 48 -7.02 17.84 1.36
N ILE A 49 -5.91 17.14 1.12
CA ILE A 49 -5.44 16.83 -0.23
C ILE A 49 -5.51 15.31 -0.42
N SER A 50 -6.08 14.85 -1.53
CA SER A 50 -6.03 13.44 -1.92
C SER A 50 -5.39 13.30 -3.30
N LEU A 51 -4.42 12.40 -3.41
CA LEU A 51 -3.66 12.13 -4.62
C LEU A 51 -3.90 10.71 -5.09
N LEU A 52 -4.15 10.52 -6.39
CA LEU A 52 -4.21 9.22 -7.04
C LEU A 52 -2.90 8.94 -7.76
N HIS A 53 -2.27 7.85 -7.38
CA HIS A 53 -1.05 7.34 -7.99
C HIS A 53 -1.39 6.25 -9.01
N GLU A 54 -0.44 5.96 -9.89
CA GLU A 54 -0.51 4.78 -10.75
C GLU A 54 -0.70 3.49 -9.91
N GLY A 55 -1.38 2.50 -10.49
CA GLY A 55 -1.65 1.23 -9.81
C GLY A 55 -2.76 1.29 -8.74
N GLY A 56 -3.57 2.36 -8.73
CA GLY A 56 -4.77 2.44 -7.89
C GLY A 56 -4.46 2.63 -6.40
N LEU A 57 -3.38 3.35 -6.08
CA LEU A 57 -3.08 3.79 -4.72
C LEU A 57 -3.52 5.24 -4.55
N ARG A 58 -4.30 5.53 -3.51
CA ARG A 58 -4.66 6.88 -3.11
C ARG A 58 -3.94 7.24 -1.82
N THR A 59 -3.25 8.37 -1.79
CA THR A 59 -2.74 8.96 -0.54
C THR A 59 -3.57 10.18 -0.16
N THR A 60 -3.72 10.41 1.15
CA THR A 60 -4.48 11.53 1.71
C THR A 60 -3.63 12.26 2.74
N TYR A 61 -3.68 13.59 2.73
CA TYR A 61 -2.86 14.48 3.55
C TYR A 61 -3.79 15.47 4.26
N GLU A 62 -3.79 15.47 5.59
CA GLU A 62 -4.60 16.41 6.39
C GLU A 62 -3.95 16.72 7.75
N PRO A 63 -4.20 17.90 8.34
CA PRO A 63 -4.82 19.06 7.72
C PRO A 63 -3.79 19.87 6.91
N VAL A 64 -4.07 20.14 5.64
CA VAL A 64 -3.11 20.79 4.73
C VAL A 64 -3.78 21.90 3.93
N GLU A 65 -3.24 23.12 4.03
CA GLU A 65 -3.63 24.24 3.17
C GLU A 65 -3.06 24.00 1.76
N PRO A 66 -3.89 23.78 0.73
CA PRO A 66 -3.40 23.32 -0.57
C PRO A 66 -2.77 24.45 -1.39
N THR A 67 -1.64 24.16 -2.02
CA THR A 67 -1.04 24.98 -3.08
C THR A 67 -1.30 24.42 -4.48
N VAL A 68 -2.11 23.35 -4.57
CA VAL A 68 -2.47 22.62 -5.78
C VAL A 68 -3.97 22.59 -5.98
N ARG A 69 -4.43 22.22 -7.18
CA ARG A 69 -5.85 22.13 -7.52
C ARG A 69 -6.23 20.75 -8.03
N ARG A 70 -7.51 20.37 -7.87
CA ARG A 70 -8.05 19.12 -8.43
C ARG A 70 -7.75 19.01 -9.94
N GLY A 71 -7.31 17.83 -10.36
CA GLY A 71 -6.90 17.53 -11.74
C GLY A 71 -5.44 17.87 -12.07
N GLN A 72 -4.74 18.60 -11.20
CA GLN A 72 -3.31 18.88 -11.39
C GLN A 72 -2.49 17.59 -11.29
N VAL A 73 -1.50 17.45 -12.17
CA VAL A 73 -0.45 16.44 -12.06
C VAL A 73 0.65 16.98 -11.16
N VAL A 74 1.09 16.18 -10.19
CA VAL A 74 2.19 16.51 -9.29
C VAL A 74 3.27 15.43 -9.37
N ARG A 75 4.53 15.84 -9.23
CA ARG A 75 5.66 14.90 -9.16
C ARG A 75 6.02 14.54 -7.73
N ARG A 76 6.66 13.39 -7.55
CA ARG A 76 7.28 13.01 -6.27
C ARG A 76 8.14 14.15 -5.72
N GLY A 77 7.93 14.50 -4.47
CA GLY A 77 8.67 15.58 -3.78
C GLY A 77 8.19 17.00 -4.12
N GLU A 78 7.24 17.17 -5.04
CA GLU A 78 6.62 18.46 -5.31
C GLU A 78 5.79 18.90 -4.10
N ARG A 79 5.87 20.19 -3.75
CA ARG A 79 5.08 20.76 -2.67
C ARG A 79 3.60 20.80 -3.07
N VAL A 80 2.76 20.20 -2.24
CA VAL A 80 1.30 20.18 -2.43
C VAL A 80 0.56 21.12 -1.49
N GLY A 81 1.20 21.56 -0.40
CA GLY A 81 0.61 22.51 0.53
C GLY A 81 1.48 22.79 1.74
N THR A 82 0.86 23.42 2.74
CA THR A 82 1.46 23.69 4.06
C THR A 82 0.63 23.05 5.17
N LEU A 83 1.32 22.44 6.14
CA LEU A 83 0.69 21.79 7.27
C LEU A 83 -0.04 22.82 8.13
N GLN A 84 -1.30 22.55 8.46
CA GLN A 84 -2.07 23.35 9.40
C GLN A 84 -1.89 22.82 10.84
N SER A 85 -2.25 23.65 11.81
CA SER A 85 -2.18 23.31 13.24
C SER A 85 -3.13 22.18 13.61
N GLY A 86 -2.63 21.19 14.35
CA GLY A 86 -3.39 20.16 15.08
C GLY A 86 -4.44 19.34 14.31
N HIS A 87 -4.88 18.24 14.91
CA HIS A 87 -6.16 17.58 14.60
C HIS A 87 -6.51 16.67 15.79
N GLU A 88 -7.72 16.13 15.81
CA GLU A 88 -8.11 15.17 16.86
C GLU A 88 -7.08 14.01 16.94
N GLY A 89 -6.55 13.77 18.14
CA GLY A 89 -5.57 12.71 18.40
C GLY A 89 -4.10 13.07 18.17
N CYS A 90 -3.78 14.27 17.66
CA CYS A 90 -2.40 14.75 17.56
C CYS A 90 -1.91 15.30 18.92
N PRO A 91 -0.83 14.76 19.51
CA PRO A 91 -0.31 15.22 20.82
C PRO A 91 0.66 16.41 20.71
N ALA A 92 0.87 16.97 19.51
CA ALA A 92 1.81 18.05 19.23
C ALA A 92 1.08 19.31 18.71
N GLU A 93 1.82 20.41 18.51
CA GLU A 93 1.27 21.64 17.93
C GLU A 93 0.68 21.41 16.52
N ALA A 94 1.33 20.56 15.73
CA ALA A 94 0.78 20.04 14.48
C ALA A 94 1.30 18.63 14.18
N CYS A 95 0.44 17.85 13.52
CA CYS A 95 0.76 16.55 12.97
C CYS A 95 0.11 16.45 11.59
N LEU A 96 0.85 15.92 10.62
CA LEU A 96 0.26 15.48 9.37
C LEU A 96 -0.32 14.08 9.56
N HIS A 97 -1.63 13.94 9.43
CA HIS A 97 -2.26 12.65 9.17
C HIS A 97 -2.05 12.29 7.70
N TRP A 98 -1.26 11.25 7.46
CA TRP A 98 -0.98 10.73 6.13
C TRP A 98 -1.61 9.34 5.98
N GLY A 99 -2.66 9.25 5.16
CA GLY A 99 -3.40 8.03 4.90
C GLY A 99 -3.06 7.39 3.56
N ALA A 100 -3.24 6.07 3.46
CA ALA A 100 -3.11 5.33 2.22
C ALA A 100 -4.25 4.33 2.03
N LEU A 101 -4.86 4.36 0.84
CA LEU A 101 -5.96 3.50 0.44
C LEU A 101 -5.63 2.88 -0.91
N ARG A 102 -5.59 1.55 -0.96
CA ARG A 102 -5.62 0.81 -2.22
C ARG A 102 -7.06 0.76 -2.71
N VAL A 103 -7.31 1.21 -3.94
CA VAL A 103 -8.66 1.22 -4.55
C VAL A 103 -8.89 0.05 -5.51
N SER A 104 -7.83 -0.64 -5.93
CA SER A 104 -7.88 -1.80 -6.84
C SER A 104 -6.79 -2.83 -6.47
N PRO A 105 -7.06 -4.15 -6.56
CA PRO A 105 -8.33 -4.77 -7.00
C PRO A 105 -9.41 -4.77 -5.92
N VAL A 106 -9.03 -4.72 -4.65
CA VAL A 106 -9.96 -4.66 -3.51
C VAL A 106 -9.64 -3.40 -2.69
N ARG A 107 -10.69 -2.71 -2.27
CA ARG A 107 -10.57 -1.50 -1.45
C ARG A 107 -10.02 -1.87 -0.07
N ALA A 108 -8.84 -1.35 0.27
CA ALA A 108 -8.19 -1.64 1.55
C ALA A 108 -7.31 -0.48 2.02
N TYR A 109 -7.49 -0.05 3.27
CA TYR A 109 -6.51 0.82 3.92
C TYR A 109 -5.23 0.05 4.15
N VAL A 110 -4.10 0.71 3.91
CA VAL A 110 -2.77 0.12 4.08
C VAL A 110 -1.93 1.04 4.95
N ASP A 111 -1.00 0.45 5.70
CA ASP A 111 0.00 1.21 6.42
C ASP A 111 0.87 2.01 5.41
N PRO A 112 0.80 3.35 5.43
CA PRO A 112 1.52 4.21 4.48
C PRO A 112 3.05 4.12 4.65
N LEU A 113 3.55 3.73 5.83
CA LEU A 113 4.99 3.58 6.03
C LEU A 113 5.56 2.41 5.21
N ARG A 114 4.74 1.41 4.85
CA ARG A 114 5.15 0.34 3.93
C ARG A 114 5.44 0.83 2.51
N LEU A 115 5.00 2.03 2.14
CA LEU A 115 5.24 2.63 0.83
C LEU A 115 6.62 3.31 0.73
N VAL A 116 7.20 3.68 1.88
CA VAL A 116 8.46 4.42 1.96
C VAL A 116 9.57 3.65 2.69
N ALA A 117 9.21 2.64 3.48
CA ALA A 117 10.17 1.73 4.05
C ALA A 117 10.80 0.88 2.94
N ALA A 118 12.13 0.88 2.86
CA ALA A 118 12.85 -0.17 2.15
C ALA A 118 12.57 -1.49 2.90
N GLY A 119 11.68 -2.32 2.36
CA GLY A 119 11.55 -3.69 2.82
C GLY A 119 12.89 -4.43 2.68
N PRO A 120 13.11 -5.53 3.40
CA PRO A 120 14.33 -6.33 3.22
C PRO A 120 14.45 -6.71 1.75
N VAL A 121 15.50 -6.22 1.08
CA VAL A 121 15.81 -6.58 -0.30
C VAL A 121 16.11 -8.08 -0.32
N ARG A 122 15.25 -8.86 -0.99
CA ARG A 122 15.50 -10.27 -1.26
C ARG A 122 15.87 -10.42 -2.72
N LEU A 123 17.03 -10.98 -2.98
CA LEU A 123 17.36 -11.46 -4.32
C LEU A 123 16.44 -12.64 -4.62
N LEU A 124 15.66 -12.52 -5.69
CA LEU A 124 15.05 -13.70 -6.29
C LEU A 124 16.18 -14.52 -6.94
N PRO A 125 16.18 -15.86 -6.80
CA PRO A 125 17.13 -16.67 -7.56
C PRO A 125 16.96 -16.34 -9.04
N ARG A 126 18.07 -16.05 -9.72
CA ARG A 126 18.07 -16.00 -11.18
C ARG A 126 17.67 -17.38 -11.65
N VAL A 127 16.46 -17.50 -12.20
CA VAL A 127 16.08 -18.69 -12.94
C VAL A 127 16.86 -18.64 -14.25
N ASP A 128 18.14 -18.96 -14.21
CA ASP A 128 18.85 -19.44 -15.40
C ASP A 128 18.25 -20.80 -15.67
N ARG A 129 17.09 -20.79 -16.34
CA ARG A 129 16.27 -21.94 -16.77
C ARG A 129 16.83 -23.24 -16.19
N LEU A 130 16.65 -23.45 -14.88
CA LEU A 130 16.89 -24.74 -14.29
C LEU A 130 15.88 -25.61 -15.03
N THR A 131 16.40 -26.52 -15.83
CA THR A 131 15.68 -27.67 -16.32
C THR A 131 14.93 -28.22 -15.12
N LEU A 132 13.65 -27.89 -15.03
CA LEU A 132 12.75 -28.60 -14.12
C LEU A 132 12.95 -30.06 -14.50
N PRO A 133 13.40 -30.93 -13.58
CA PRO A 133 13.26 -32.35 -13.82
C PRO A 133 11.79 -32.53 -14.15
N THR A 134 11.49 -33.05 -15.33
CA THR A 134 10.14 -33.48 -15.66
C THR A 134 9.76 -34.45 -14.56
N ALA A 135 8.98 -33.98 -13.59
CA ALA A 135 8.41 -34.81 -12.56
C ALA A 135 7.44 -35.73 -13.30
N ARG A 136 7.94 -36.89 -13.76
CA ARG A 136 7.09 -38.01 -14.10
C ARG A 136 6.40 -38.37 -12.79
N SER A 137 5.13 -37.99 -12.73
CA SER A 137 4.18 -38.38 -11.71
C SER A 137 4.25 -39.90 -11.50
N ALA A 138 4.86 -40.34 -10.41
CA ALA A 138 4.67 -41.67 -9.86
C ALA A 138 3.75 -41.53 -8.65
N TRP A 139 2.46 -41.78 -8.88
CA TRP A 139 1.51 -41.98 -7.81
C TRP A 139 1.75 -43.39 -7.25
N CYS A 140 2.37 -43.50 -6.07
CA CYS A 140 2.29 -44.70 -5.27
C CYS A 140 1.11 -44.55 -4.31
N ALA A 141 0.00 -45.23 -4.62
CA ALA A 141 -1.03 -45.51 -3.63
C ALA A 141 -0.48 -46.55 -2.64
N ALA A 142 -0.19 -46.13 -1.41
CA ALA A 142 -0.30 -47.04 -0.26
C ALA A 142 -1.79 -47.41 -0.16
N SER A 143 -2.24 -48.66 -0.03
CA SER A 143 -1.63 -49.84 0.57
C SER A 143 -2.50 -51.06 0.26
N GLY A 144 -1.91 -52.16 -0.19
CA GLY A 144 -2.57 -53.48 -0.29
C GLY A 144 -1.62 -54.53 -0.87
N PRO A 145 -1.43 -55.71 -0.24
CA PRO A 145 -0.36 -56.62 -0.60
C PRO A 145 -0.79 -57.49 -1.77
N ARG A 146 -0.39 -57.14 -3.00
CA ARG A 146 -0.22 -58.05 -4.14
C ARG A 146 0.55 -57.31 -5.24
N GLY A 147 1.70 -57.89 -5.62
CA GLY A 147 2.78 -57.24 -6.36
C GLY A 147 2.42 -56.65 -7.73
N CYS A 148 3.16 -55.60 -8.10
CA CYS A 148 3.13 -55.00 -9.43
C CYS A 148 3.82 -55.92 -10.44
N ALA A 149 3.05 -56.53 -11.34
CA ALA A 149 3.57 -57.16 -12.55
C ALA A 149 3.62 -56.13 -13.69
N ALA A 150 4.78 -56.01 -14.34
CA ALA A 150 4.98 -55.19 -15.52
C ALA A 150 4.31 -55.84 -16.74
N GLY A 151 3.30 -55.19 -17.32
CA GLY A 151 2.66 -55.62 -18.56
C GLY A 151 3.13 -54.77 -19.75
N THR A 152 3.93 -55.35 -20.64
CA THR A 152 4.22 -54.80 -21.97
C THR A 152 3.04 -55.12 -22.91
N ARG A 153 2.53 -54.13 -23.64
CA ARG A 153 1.68 -54.35 -24.82
C ARG A 153 2.14 -53.49 -25.99
N GLY A 154 2.87 -54.14 -26.90
CA GLY A 154 2.45 -54.43 -28.27
C GLY A 154 1.82 -53.31 -29.10
N ILE A 155 2.59 -52.86 -30.09
CA ILE A 155 2.19 -52.03 -31.23
C ILE A 155 1.37 -52.87 -32.22
N ARG A 156 0.25 -52.34 -32.71
CA ARG A 156 -0.26 -52.52 -34.07
C ARG A 156 -0.87 -51.20 -34.54
#